data_AF-A0A2E6PYA2-F1
#
_entry.id   AF-A0A2E6PYA2-F1
#
_cell.length_a   1.000
_cell.length_b   1.000
_cell.length_c   1.000
_cell.angle_alpha   90.00
_cell.angle_beta   90.00
_cell.angle_gamma   90.00
#
_symmetry.space_group_name_H-M   'P 1'
#
loop_
_entity.id
_entity.type
_entity.pdbx_description
1 polymer ?
#
loop_
_entity_poly.entity_id
_entity_poly.type
_entity_poly.pdbx_seq_one_letter_code
_entity_poly.pdbx_strand_id
1 'polypeptide(L)' 'MVGLVDVFAVGILILILALVAREVIFRWRVKLRVLSGDGTLLEDSRVKVINITQGPEGSHDVDAVRMVPVDES' A
#
# COMPACT_ATOMS: atom_id res chain seq x y z
N MET A 1 -27.96 34.14 -11.28
CA MET A 1 -27.41 33.77 -12.61
C MET A 1 -26.10 33.06 -12.34
N VAL A 2 -26.02 31.75 -12.60
CA VAL A 2 -24.77 31.00 -12.44
C VAL A 2 -23.88 31.41 -13.61
N GLY A 3 -22.76 32.04 -13.33
CA GLY A 3 -21.81 32.47 -14.34
C GLY A 3 -21.02 31.29 -14.90
N LEU A 4 -20.46 31.45 -16.09
CA LEU A 4 -19.56 30.45 -16.69
C LEU A 4 -18.40 30.08 -15.74
N VAL A 5 -17.90 31.07 -14.99
CA VAL A 5 -16.85 30.89 -13.96
C VAL A 5 -17.31 29.95 -12.84
N ASP A 6 -18.56 30.07 -12.39
CA ASP A 6 -19.10 29.22 -11.32
C ASP A 6 -19.18 27.76 -11.76
N VAL A 7 -19.56 27.53 -13.03
CA VAL A 7 -19.59 26.18 -13.63
C VAL A 7 -18.20 25.57 -13.68
N PHE A 8 -17.19 26.33 -14.11
CA PHE A 8 -15.80 25.87 -14.12
C PHE A 8 -15.26 25.62 -12.72
N ALA A 9 -15.57 26.49 -11.75
CA ALA A 9 -15.16 26.33 -10.36
C ALA A 9 -15.72 25.04 -9.74
N VAL A 10 -17.01 24.76 -9.96
CA VAL A 10 -17.63 23.51 -9.51
C VAL A 10 -17.00 22.29 -10.19
N GLY A 11 -16.72 22.37 -11.49
CA GLY A 11 -16.05 21.30 -12.23
C GLY A 11 -14.67 20.98 -11.68
N ILE A 12 -13.85 22.01 -11.41
CA ILE A 12 -12.51 21.86 -10.82
C ILE A 12 -12.62 21.24 -9.42
N LEU A 13 -13.57 21.70 -8.60
CA LEU A 13 -13.79 21.16 -7.27
C LEU A 13 -14.12 19.66 -7.31
N ILE A 14 -15.00 19.24 -8.22
CA ILE A 14 -15.35 17.83 -8.41
C ILE A 14 -14.14 17.02 -8.85
N LEU A 15 -13.30 17.54 -9.75
CA LEU A 15 -12.07 16.87 -10.18
C LEU A 15 -11.09 16.68 -9.01
N ILE A 16 -10.90 17.70 -8.19
CA ILE A 16 -10.05 17.61 -6.99
C ILE A 16 -10.61 16.54 -6.04
N LEU A 17 -11.91 16.56 -5.76
CA LEU A 17 -12.56 15.55 -4.91
C LEU A 17 -12.40 14.14 -5.48
N ALA A 18 -12.51 13.97 -6.79
CA ALA A 18 -12.30 12.67 -7.45
C ALA A 18 -10.86 12.16 -7.29
N LEU A 19 -9.86 13.06 -7.41
CA LEU A 19 -8.45 12.71 -7.18
C LEU A 19 -8.20 12.30 -5.72
N VAL A 20 -8.77 13.03 -4.76
CA VAL A 20 -8.67 12.70 -3.34
C VAL A 20 -9.35 11.37 -3.05
N ALA A 21 -10.57 11.15 -3.56
CA ALA A 21 -11.29 9.89 -3.38
C ALA A 21 -10.50 8.69 -3.95
N ARG A 22 -9.89 8.85 -5.13
CA ARG A 22 -9.02 7.84 -5.74
C ARG A 22 -7.86 7.45 -4.81
N GLU A 23 -7.19 8.44 -4.22
CA GLU A 23 -6.07 8.21 -3.30
C GLU A 23 -6.52 7.53 -2.00
N VAL A 24 -7.68 7.94 -1.46
CA VAL A 24 -8.27 7.31 -0.25
C VAL A 24 -8.61 5.84 -0.51
N ILE A 25 -9.25 5.54 -1.64
CA ILE A 25 -9.57 4.15 -2.02
C ILE A 25 -8.28 3.34 -2.19
N PHE A 26 -7.27 3.90 -2.84
CA PHE A 26 -5.98 3.23 -3.02
C PHE A 26 -5.33 2.89 -1.67
N ARG A 27 -5.25 3.86 -0.75
CA ARG A 27 -4.71 3.67 0.60
C ARG A 27 -5.50 2.65 1.41
N TRP A 28 -6.83 2.68 1.32
CA TRP A 28 -7.67 1.68 1.97
C TRP A 28 -7.39 0.28 1.43
N ARG A 29 -7.33 0.10 0.10
CA ARG A 29 -7.02 -1.20 -0.52
C ARG A 29 -5.65 -1.72 -0.10
N VAL A 30 -4.64 -0.85 -0.02
CA VAL A 30 -3.31 -1.21 0.49
C VAL A 30 -3.38 -1.62 1.96
N LYS A 31 -4.08 -0.85 2.82
CA LYS A 31 -4.25 -1.19 4.24
C LYS A 31 -4.92 -2.57 4.44
N LEU A 32 -5.92 -2.90 3.63
CA LEU A 32 -6.57 -4.21 3.67
C LEU A 32 -5.60 -5.33 3.29
N ARG A 33 -4.81 -5.15 2.22
CA ARG A 33 -3.80 -6.13 1.80
C ARG A 33 -2.70 -6.34 2.84
N VAL A 34 -2.30 -5.27 3.54
CA VAL A 34 -1.34 -5.35 4.66
C VAL A 34 -1.93 -6.15 5.82
N LEU A 35 -3.19 -5.89 6.20
CA LEU A 35 -3.88 -6.63 7.26
C LEU A 35 -4.07 -8.12 6.93
N SER A 36 -4.26 -8.45 5.66
CA SER A 36 -4.36 -9.85 5.21
C SER A 36 -3.01 -10.56 5.05
N GLY A 37 -1.89 -9.88 5.29
CA GLY A 37 -0.55 -10.46 5.13
C GLY A 37 -0.22 -10.85 3.68
N ASP A 38 -0.76 -10.11 2.71
CA ASP A 38 -0.57 -10.40 1.29
C ASP A 38 0.88 -10.10 0.87
N GLY A 39 1.67 -11.16 0.67
CA GLY A 39 3.08 -11.08 0.26
C GLY A 39 3.29 -10.44 -1.12
N THR A 40 2.28 -10.43 -2.00
CA THR A 40 2.36 -9.76 -3.32
C THR A 40 2.50 -8.24 -3.19
N LEU A 41 2.27 -7.68 -2.00
CA LEU A 41 2.48 -6.26 -1.73
C LEU A 41 3.97 -5.88 -1.73
N LEU A 42 4.87 -6.84 -1.50
CA LEU A 42 6.33 -6.66 -1.56
C LEU A 42 6.83 -6.48 -3.00
N GLU A 43 6.08 -6.97 -3.98
CA GLU A 43 6.41 -6.89 -5.41
C GLU A 43 5.74 -5.69 -6.12
N ASP A 44 4.81 -4.99 -5.45
CA ASP A 44 4.05 -3.87 -6.04
C ASP A 44 4.91 -2.59 -6.07
N SER A 45 5.33 -2.18 -7.27
CA SER A 45 6.17 -0.99 -7.50
C SER A 45 5.56 0.34 -7.05
N ARG A 46 4.26 0.36 -6.76
CA ARG A 46 3.55 1.54 -6.24
C ARG A 46 3.64 1.69 -4.72
N VAL A 47 4.24 0.72 -4.04
CA VAL A 47 4.39 0.71 -2.58
C VAL A 47 5.87 0.67 -2.23
N LYS A 48 6.33 1.64 -1.45
CA LYS A 48 7.69 1.62 -0.91
C LYS A 48 7.69 0.90 0.43
N VAL A 49 8.24 -0.30 0.47
CA VAL A 49 8.48 -1.04 1.71
C VAL A 49 9.80 -0.58 2.30
N ILE A 50 9.79 -0.14 3.55
CA ILE A 50 11.00 0.26 4.30
C ILE A 50 11.24 -0.83 5.32
N ASN A 51 12.35 -1.58 5.17
CA ASN A 51 12.74 -2.57 6.17
C ASN A 51 13.34 -1.83 7.37
N ILE A 52 12.61 -1.84 8.50
CA ILE A 52 12.92 -1.07 9.70
C ILE A 52 13.91 -1.82 10.60
N THR A 53 14.15 -3.10 10.32
CA THR A 53 15.08 -3.96 11.04
C THR A 53 16.30 -4.25 10.17
N GLN A 54 17.42 -3.61 10.49
CA GLN A 54 18.73 -4.14 10.09
C GLN A 54 18.93 -5.42 10.89
N GLY A 55 18.69 -6.58 10.28
CA GLY A 55 19.11 -7.85 10.87
C GLY A 55 20.63 -7.81 11.16
N PRO A 56 21.12 -8.55 12.16
CA PRO A 56 22.56 -8.64 12.45
C PRO A 56 23.37 -8.97 11.18
N GLU A 57 24.65 -8.58 11.12
CA GLU A 57 25.52 -8.94 9.99
C GLU A 57 25.48 -10.46 9.75
N GLY A 58 25.06 -10.87 8.55
CA GLY A 58 24.81 -12.28 8.19
C GLY A 58 23.33 -12.70 8.20
N SER A 59 22.40 -11.81 8.54
CA SER A 59 20.96 -12.08 8.45
C SER A 59 20.48 -11.95 7.00
N HIS A 60 19.97 -13.06 6.46
CA HIS A 60 19.29 -13.11 5.17
C HIS A 60 17.78 -13.14 5.40
N ASP A 61 17.05 -12.31 4.65
CA ASP A 61 15.59 -12.39 4.56
C ASP A 61 15.25 -13.69 3.84
N VAL A 62 14.88 -14.72 4.61
CA VAL A 62 14.43 -16.00 4.07
C VAL A 62 12.92 -15.97 4.03
N ASP A 63 12.37 -16.28 2.85
CA ASP A 63 10.93 -16.49 2.67
C ASP A 63 10.47 -17.47 3.76
N ALA A 64 9.41 -17.13 4.49
CA ALA A 64 9.09 -17.75 5.78
C ALA A 64 8.76 -19.25 5.65
N VAL A 65 9.80 -20.09 5.55
CA VAL A 65 9.69 -21.54 5.59
C VAL A 65 9.30 -21.89 7.01
N ARG A 66 8.12 -22.50 7.14
CA ARG A 66 7.61 -23.04 8.40
C ARG A 66 8.70 -23.91 9.02
N MET A 67 9.22 -23.53 10.20
CA MET A 67 10.19 -24.35 10.93
C MET A 67 9.54 -25.71 11.22
N VAL A 68 10.07 -26.76 10.59
CA VAL A 68 9.74 -28.14 10.93
C VAL A 68 10.72 -28.56 12.02
N PRO A 69 10.26 -29.10 13.16
CA PRO A 69 11.16 -29.63 14.17
C PRO A 69 12.01 -30.73 13.54
N VAL A 70 13.33 -30.63 13.68
CA VAL A 70 14.25 -31.71 13.32
C VAL A 70 14.03 -32.81 14.36
N ASP A 71 13.50 -33.95 13.92
CA ASP A 71 13.42 -35.15 14.75
C ASP A 71 14.85 -35.70 14.89
N GLU A 72 15.32 -35.82 16.12
CA GLU A 72 16.67 -36.27 16.44
C GLU A 72 16.67 -37.81 16.36
N SER A 73 17.07 -38.35 15.20
CA SER A 73 17.23 -39.79 14.98
C SER A 73 18.64 -40.28 15.28
#